data_AF-X0UI08-F1
#
_entry.id   AF-X0UI08-F1
#
_cell.length_a   1.000
_cell.length_b   1.000
_cell.length_c   1.000
_cell.angle_alpha   90.00
_cell.angle_beta   90.00
_cell.angle_gamma   90.00
#
_symmetry.space_group_name_H-M   'P 1'
#
loop_
_entity.id
_entity.type
_entity.pdbx_description
1 polymer ?
#
loop_
_entity_poly.entity_id
_entity_poly.type
_entity_poly.pdbx_seq_one_letter_code
_entity_poly.pdbx_strand_id
1 'polypeptide(L)'
;MQDLFMDPVEKISKKLAVVALGGNALLKKDEKGTTEEQEKNAAETSKQLYNMIERGYNLIITHGNGPQVGNILIRSEEAKEKVPESPLDVCVAESEGSIGYYLQQALLNTLRRARNKRFVVTVITQVLVDENDPAFKNPTKPVGPFYTKEHAQILQKEKKWSMVEDS
;
A
#
# COMPACT_ATOMS: atom_id res chain seq x y z
N MET A 1 -34.23 -10.12 35.59
CA MET A 1 -34.71 -11.01 34.52
C MET A 1 -35.65 -10.21 33.62
N GLN A 2 -35.13 -9.16 32.97
CA GLN A 2 -35.94 -8.25 32.16
C GLN A 2 -35.14 -7.60 31.02
N ASP A 3 -34.10 -8.29 30.54
CA ASP A 3 -33.27 -7.86 29.38
C ASP A 3 -33.32 -8.90 28.23
N LEU A 4 -34.29 -9.83 28.24
CA LEU A 4 -34.34 -10.93 27.26
C LEU A 4 -35.20 -10.63 26.02
N PHE A 5 -35.65 -9.39 25.85
CA PHE A 5 -36.43 -8.96 24.70
C PHE A 5 -35.92 -7.61 24.17
N MET A 6 -34.69 -7.59 23.66
CA MET A 6 -34.33 -6.61 22.62
C MET A 6 -34.72 -7.21 21.27
N ASP A 7 -35.48 -6.45 20.48
CA ASP A 7 -35.92 -6.79 19.14
C ASP A 7 -34.75 -7.23 18.23
N PRO A 8 -34.95 -8.20 17.32
CA PRO A 8 -33.92 -8.63 16.35
C PRO A 8 -33.51 -7.54 15.33
N VAL A 9 -34.15 -6.36 15.38
CA VAL A 9 -34.09 -5.31 14.36
C VAL A 9 -32.94 -4.31 14.59
N GLU A 10 -32.21 -4.38 15.70
CA GLU A 10 -31.02 -3.53 15.93
C GLU A 10 -29.68 -4.28 15.85
N LYS A 11 -29.58 -5.27 14.95
CA LYS A 11 -28.31 -5.41 14.21
C LYS A 11 -28.21 -4.21 13.28
N ILE A 12 -27.74 -3.06 13.79
CA ILE A 12 -27.16 -2.04 12.91
C ILE A 12 -26.03 -2.77 12.19
N SER A 13 -26.32 -3.22 10.96
CA SER A 13 -25.31 -3.69 10.02
C SER A 13 -24.29 -2.58 9.95
N LYS A 14 -23.14 -2.79 10.61
CA LYS A 14 -22.07 -1.80 10.64
C LYS A 14 -21.74 -1.47 9.19
N LYS A 15 -21.90 -0.20 8.83
CA LYS A 15 -21.72 0.28 7.45
C LYS A 15 -20.31 -0.10 6.98
N LEU A 16 -20.20 -0.70 5.80
CA LEU A 16 -18.92 -1.03 5.20
C LEU A 16 -18.42 0.16 4.38
N ALA A 17 -17.16 0.56 4.58
CA ALA A 17 -16.48 1.53 3.74
C ALA A 17 -15.21 0.91 3.14
N VAL A 18 -15.01 1.10 1.83
CA VAL A 18 -13.76 0.80 1.15
C VAL A 18 -12.97 2.10 1.07
N VAL A 19 -11.78 2.12 1.66
CA VAL A 19 -10.91 3.30 1.74
C VAL A 19 -9.65 3.04 0.92
N ALA A 20 -9.51 3.76 -0.19
CA ALA A 20 -8.32 3.71 -1.02
C ALA A 20 -7.31 4.77 -0.57
N LEU A 21 -6.21 4.33 0.03
CA LEU A 21 -5.10 5.18 0.43
C LEU A 21 -4.25 5.55 -0.78
N GLY A 22 -4.07 6.84 -1.03
CA GLY A 22 -3.18 7.34 -2.08
C GLY A 22 -1.69 7.10 -1.75
N GLY A 23 -0.80 7.29 -2.73
CA GLY A 23 0.65 7.08 -2.57
C GLY A 23 1.27 7.88 -1.41
N ASN A 24 0.71 9.06 -1.11
CA ASN A 24 1.12 9.93 0.00
C ASN A 24 0.78 9.41 1.41
N ALA A 25 0.01 8.32 1.51
CA ALA A 25 -0.39 7.78 2.82
C ALA A 25 0.77 7.11 3.58
N LEU A 26 1.80 6.67 2.85
CA LEU A 26 2.97 6.00 3.42
C LEU A 26 4.28 6.68 3.06
N LEU A 27 4.35 7.37 1.92
CA LEU A 27 5.52 8.13 1.51
C LEU A 27 5.12 9.49 0.94
N LYS A 28 5.52 10.58 1.60
CA LYS A 28 5.30 11.94 1.09
C LYS A 28 6.35 12.33 0.07
N LYS A 29 6.03 13.33 -0.75
CA LYS A 29 6.85 13.80 -1.87
C LYS A 29 8.31 14.14 -1.49
N ASP A 30 8.54 14.64 -0.29
CA ASP A 30 9.86 15.12 0.17
C ASP A 30 10.58 14.12 1.11
N GLU A 31 10.00 12.93 1.31
CA GLU A 31 10.55 11.90 2.20
C GLU A 31 11.43 10.91 1.42
N LYS A 32 12.44 10.34 2.11
CA LYS A 32 13.39 9.40 1.49
C LYS A 32 12.86 7.98 1.41
N GLY A 33 11.81 7.68 2.16
CA GLY A 33 11.19 6.36 2.28
C GLY A 33 11.90 5.45 3.26
N THR A 34 12.45 6.01 4.33
CA THR A 34 12.98 5.20 5.42
C THR A 34 11.86 4.44 6.14
N THR A 35 12.23 3.39 6.86
CA THR A 35 11.29 2.62 7.68
C THR A 35 10.57 3.52 8.68
N GLU A 36 11.29 4.42 9.34
CA GLU A 36 10.77 5.35 10.35
C GLU A 36 9.75 6.33 9.75
N GLU A 37 10.02 6.83 8.54
CA GLU A 37 9.08 7.69 7.81
C GLU A 37 7.79 6.94 7.48
N GLN A 38 7.90 5.71 6.96
CA GLN A 38 6.74 4.87 6.63
C GLN A 38 5.92 4.50 7.87
N GLU A 39 6.57 4.12 8.97
CA GLU A 39 5.90 3.84 10.25
C GLU A 39 5.16 5.07 10.80
N LYS A 40 5.81 6.24 10.76
CA LYS A 40 5.20 7.50 11.18
C LYS A 40 3.98 7.84 10.33
N ASN A 41 4.06 7.70 9.01
CA ASN A 41 2.95 7.99 8.12
C ASN A 41 1.80 6.99 8.28
N ALA A 42 2.11 5.70 8.49
CA ALA A 42 1.11 4.69 8.81
C ALA A 42 0.40 5.00 10.15
N ALA A 43 1.12 5.50 11.15
CA ALA A 43 0.55 5.92 12.43
C ALA A 43 -0.40 7.12 12.27
N GLU A 44 -0.04 8.13 11.47
CA GLU A 44 -0.93 9.27 11.19
C GLU A 44 -2.17 8.84 10.40
N THR A 45 -2.00 8.01 9.36
CA THR A 45 -3.11 7.44 8.58
C THR A 45 -4.06 6.64 9.48
N SER A 46 -3.52 5.86 10.42
CA SER A 46 -4.31 5.06 11.37
C SER A 46 -5.21 5.90 12.27
N LYS A 47 -4.80 7.10 12.67
CA LYS A 47 -5.66 8.02 13.45
C LYS A 47 -6.87 8.45 12.63
N GLN A 48 -6.69 8.74 11.35
CA GLN A 48 -7.79 9.14 10.47
C GLN A 48 -8.77 8.00 10.21
N LEU A 49 -8.25 6.79 9.98
CA LEU A 49 -9.05 5.58 9.83
C LEU A 49 -9.83 5.26 11.11
N TYR A 50 -9.23 5.47 12.28
CA TYR A 50 -9.89 5.25 13.57
C TYR A 50 -11.13 6.13 13.76
N ASN A 51 -11.11 7.39 13.28
CA ASN A 51 -12.31 8.25 13.32
C ASN A 51 -13.51 7.62 12.58
N MET A 52 -13.27 6.87 11.50
CA MET A 52 -14.35 6.14 10.81
C MET A 52 -14.81 4.93 11.63
N ILE A 53 -13.88 4.22 12.26
CA ILE A 53 -14.19 3.08 13.12
C ILE A 53 -15.04 3.51 14.32
N GLU A 54 -14.76 4.67 14.92
CA GLU A 54 -15.56 5.25 16.01
C GLU A 54 -16.98 5.61 15.56
N ARG A 55 -17.13 6.07 14.31
CA ARG A 55 -18.44 6.32 13.69
C ARG A 55 -19.18 5.02 13.29
N GLY A 56 -18.67 3.86 13.68
CA GLY A 56 -19.34 2.57 13.51
C GLY A 56 -19.03 1.85 12.18
N TYR A 57 -18.14 2.37 11.34
CA TYR A 57 -17.81 1.72 10.07
C TYR A 57 -16.98 0.45 10.25
N ASN A 58 -17.22 -0.54 9.40
CA ASN A 58 -16.26 -1.59 9.05
C ASN A 58 -15.44 -1.10 7.86
N LEU A 59 -14.13 -1.35 7.86
CA LEU A 59 -13.24 -0.84 6.83
C LEU A 59 -12.63 -1.97 6.03
N ILE A 60 -12.62 -1.82 4.71
CA ILE A 60 -11.66 -2.45 3.80
C ILE A 60 -10.70 -1.35 3.39
N ILE A 61 -9.40 -1.57 3.61
CA ILE A 61 -8.36 -0.58 3.31
C ILE A 61 -7.57 -1.11 2.13
N THR A 62 -7.50 -0.32 1.07
CA THR A 62 -6.61 -0.57 -0.08
C THR A 62 -5.55 0.53 -0.13
N HIS A 63 -4.45 0.29 -0.83
CA HIS A 63 -3.37 1.26 -0.96
C HIS A 63 -2.72 1.18 -2.34
N GLY A 64 -2.09 2.28 -2.76
CA GLY A 64 -1.09 2.24 -3.81
C GLY A 64 0.24 1.69 -3.29
N ASN A 65 1.14 1.33 -4.21
CA ASN A 65 2.47 0.80 -3.88
C ASN A 65 3.61 1.39 -4.73
N GLY A 66 3.34 2.40 -5.58
CA GLY A 66 4.26 2.86 -6.62
C GLY A 66 5.69 3.13 -6.15
N PRO A 67 5.91 3.94 -5.09
CA PRO A 67 7.25 4.15 -4.55
C PRO A 67 7.87 2.88 -3.95
N GLN A 68 7.09 2.09 -3.22
CA GLN A 68 7.57 0.89 -2.52
C GLN A 68 7.97 -0.22 -3.49
N VAL A 69 7.12 -0.52 -4.47
CA VAL A 69 7.42 -1.54 -5.49
C VAL A 69 8.61 -1.13 -6.34
N GLY A 70 8.75 0.15 -6.67
CA GLY A 70 9.92 0.61 -7.41
C GLY A 70 11.22 0.53 -6.62
N ASN A 71 11.18 0.82 -5.31
CA ASN A 71 12.34 0.58 -4.43
C ASN A 71 12.70 -0.91 -4.34
N ILE A 72 11.71 -1.80 -4.34
CA ILE A 72 11.92 -3.25 -4.35
C ILE A 72 12.54 -3.68 -5.70
N LEU A 73 12.03 -3.19 -6.83
CA LEU A 73 12.59 -3.47 -8.16
C LEU A 73 14.05 -3.03 -8.27
N ILE A 74 14.38 -1.82 -7.80
CA ILE A 74 15.76 -1.33 -7.79
C ILE A 74 16.65 -2.27 -6.97
N ARG A 75 16.21 -2.71 -5.79
CA ARG A 75 16.98 -3.65 -4.97
C ARG A 75 17.17 -5.01 -5.68
N SER A 76 16.12 -5.51 -6.33
CA SER A 76 16.17 -6.77 -7.08
C SER A 76 17.19 -6.69 -8.23
N GLU A 77 17.10 -5.65 -9.05
CA GLU A 77 18.04 -5.41 -10.16
C GLU A 77 19.49 -5.22 -9.67
N GLU A 78 19.72 -4.41 -8.64
CA GLU A 78 21.07 -4.14 -8.13
C GLU A 78 21.69 -5.38 -7.45
N ALA A 79 20.86 -6.32 -6.99
CA ALA A 79 21.30 -7.57 -6.35
C ALA A 79 21.47 -8.73 -7.33
N LYS A 80 21.12 -8.58 -8.62
CA LYS A 80 20.98 -9.69 -9.59
C LYS A 80 22.21 -10.58 -9.77
N GLU A 81 23.41 -10.02 -9.61
CA GLU A 81 24.69 -10.75 -9.72
C GLU A 81 24.94 -11.66 -8.50
N LYS A 82 24.15 -11.53 -7.44
CA LYS A 82 24.26 -12.29 -6.19
C LYS A 82 23.01 -13.11 -5.88
N VAL A 83 21.84 -12.58 -6.21
CA VAL A 83 20.53 -13.20 -5.93
C VAL A 83 19.68 -13.05 -7.19
N PRO A 84 18.98 -14.11 -7.65
CA PRO A 84 18.11 -14.00 -8.82
C PRO A 84 17.08 -12.89 -8.68
N GLU A 85 16.80 -12.19 -9.78
CA GLU A 85 15.78 -11.15 -9.82
C GLU A 85 14.38 -11.74 -9.61
N SER A 86 13.57 -11.03 -8.82
CA SER A 86 12.13 -11.29 -8.72
C SER A 86 11.40 -10.63 -9.89
N PRO A 87 10.41 -11.31 -10.50
CA PRO A 87 9.53 -10.67 -11.48
C PRO A 87 8.64 -9.62 -10.79
N LEU A 88 8.09 -8.68 -11.58
CA LEU A 88 7.35 -7.53 -11.08
C LEU A 88 6.16 -7.89 -10.19
N ASP A 89 5.43 -8.94 -10.52
CA ASP A 89 4.29 -9.45 -9.74
C ASP A 89 4.71 -9.94 -8.36
N VAL A 90 5.87 -10.59 -8.24
CA VAL A 90 6.45 -10.98 -6.95
C VAL A 90 6.88 -9.74 -6.16
N CYS A 91 7.51 -8.75 -6.80
CA CYS A 91 7.83 -7.47 -6.14
C CYS A 91 6.57 -6.72 -5.66
N VAL A 92 5.45 -6.82 -6.39
CA VAL A 92 4.16 -6.30 -5.96
C VAL A 92 3.68 -7.02 -4.70
N ALA A 93 3.73 -8.35 -4.66
CA ALA A 93 3.36 -9.13 -3.48
C ALA A 93 4.25 -8.79 -2.24
N GLU A 94 5.55 -8.59 -2.44
CA GLU A 94 6.46 -8.10 -1.39
C GLU A 94 6.05 -6.70 -0.87
N SER A 95 5.64 -5.82 -1.79
CA SER A 95 5.16 -4.49 -1.43
C SER A 95 3.85 -4.53 -0.64
N GLU A 96 2.93 -5.46 -0.94
CA GLU A 96 1.71 -5.68 -0.17
C GLU A 96 2.03 -6.14 1.26
N GLY A 97 2.98 -7.08 1.39
CA GLY A 97 3.43 -7.57 2.70
C GLY A 97 4.02 -6.46 3.56
N SER A 98 4.96 -5.68 3.01
CA SER A 98 5.63 -4.60 3.75
C SER A 98 4.68 -3.45 4.10
N ILE A 99 3.89 -2.95 3.14
CA ILE A 99 2.91 -1.88 3.38
C ILE A 99 1.84 -2.36 4.38
N GLY A 100 1.29 -3.53 4.13
CA GLY A 100 0.26 -4.11 4.98
C GLY A 100 0.76 -4.35 6.40
N TYR A 101 2.03 -4.72 6.58
CA TYR A 101 2.65 -4.79 7.91
C TYR A 101 2.59 -3.45 8.65
N TYR A 102 3.05 -2.36 8.03
CA TYR A 102 3.04 -1.03 8.67
C TYR A 102 1.63 -0.57 9.03
N LEU A 103 0.69 -0.67 8.08
CA LEU A 103 -0.70 -0.26 8.29
C LEU A 103 -1.40 -1.12 9.34
N GLN A 104 -1.22 -2.44 9.28
CA GLN A 104 -1.81 -3.38 10.23
C GLN A 104 -1.31 -3.08 11.64
N GLN A 105 0.00 -2.93 11.81
CA GLN A 105 0.61 -2.65 13.11
C GLN A 105 0.14 -1.30 13.67
N ALA A 106 0.17 -0.25 12.85
CA ALA A 106 -0.22 1.11 13.25
C ALA A 106 -1.70 1.20 13.65
N LEU A 107 -2.60 0.58 12.88
CA LEU A 107 -4.03 0.60 13.16
C LEU A 107 -4.35 -0.29 14.36
N LEU A 108 -3.71 -1.46 14.49
CA LEU A 108 -3.87 -2.31 15.67
C LEU A 108 -3.43 -1.59 16.94
N ASN A 109 -2.28 -0.92 16.93
CA ASN A 109 -1.81 -0.09 18.05
C ASN A 109 -2.81 1.01 18.41
N THR A 110 -3.39 1.66 17.40
CA THR A 110 -4.41 2.71 17.60
C THR A 110 -5.69 2.14 18.23
N LEU A 111 -6.17 1.00 17.74
CA LEU A 111 -7.32 0.30 18.32
C LEU A 111 -7.07 -0.11 19.77
N ARG A 112 -5.88 -0.64 20.08
CA ARG A 112 -5.54 -1.09 21.44
C ARG A 112 -5.42 0.07 22.43
N ARG A 113 -4.84 1.21 22.03
CA ARG A 113 -4.86 2.45 22.84
C ARG A 113 -6.29 2.89 23.17
N ALA A 114 -7.22 2.73 22.24
CA ALA A 114 -8.63 3.03 22.43
C ALA A 114 -9.45 1.90 23.12
N ARG A 115 -8.79 0.84 23.61
CA ARG A 115 -9.45 -0.36 24.18
C ARG A 115 -10.47 -1.02 23.24
N ASN A 116 -10.35 -0.76 21.94
CA ASN A 116 -11.16 -1.39 20.90
C ASN A 116 -10.59 -2.79 20.62
N LYS A 117 -11.44 -3.82 20.55
CA LYS A 117 -11.04 -5.23 20.41
C LYS A 117 -11.00 -5.75 18.97
N ARG A 118 -11.27 -4.90 17.97
CA ARG A 118 -11.17 -5.30 16.55
C ARG A 118 -9.75 -5.77 16.22
N PHE A 119 -9.65 -6.66 15.25
CA PHE A 119 -8.39 -7.09 14.65
C PHE A 119 -8.23 -6.47 13.28
N VAL A 120 -6.99 -6.37 12.83
CA VAL A 120 -6.61 -5.88 11.51
C VAL A 120 -5.79 -6.99 10.88
N VAL A 121 -6.09 -7.33 9.62
CA VAL A 121 -5.38 -8.35 8.86
C VAL A 121 -5.03 -7.80 7.48
N THR A 122 -3.82 -8.11 7.03
CA THR A 122 -3.37 -7.89 5.66
C THR A 122 -3.54 -9.17 4.87
N VAL A 123 -4.05 -9.04 3.65
CA VAL A 123 -4.33 -10.17 2.75
C VAL A 123 -3.60 -9.92 1.43
N ILE A 124 -2.70 -10.83 1.06
CA ILE A 124 -2.08 -10.83 -0.28
C ILE A 124 -3.18 -11.04 -1.31
N THR A 125 -3.26 -10.16 -2.31
CA THR A 125 -4.41 -10.07 -3.21
C THR A 125 -3.98 -10.12 -4.67
N GLN A 126 -4.37 -11.18 -5.37
CA GLN A 126 -4.20 -11.28 -6.82
C GLN A 126 -5.41 -10.67 -7.54
N VAL A 127 -5.15 -9.97 -8.64
CA VAL A 127 -6.17 -9.36 -9.50
C VAL A 127 -5.99 -9.90 -10.91
N LEU A 128 -7.06 -10.47 -11.48
CA LEU A 128 -7.06 -10.91 -12.87
C LEU A 128 -7.07 -9.72 -13.81
N VAL A 129 -6.23 -9.78 -14.85
CA VAL A 129 -6.14 -8.79 -15.94
C VAL A 129 -6.27 -9.50 -17.28
N ASP A 130 -6.66 -8.76 -18.32
CA ASP A 130 -6.75 -9.29 -19.69
C ASP A 130 -5.35 -9.46 -20.28
N GLU A 131 -4.98 -10.65 -20.72
CA GLU A 131 -3.67 -10.91 -21.36
C GLU A 131 -3.43 -10.08 -22.63
N ASN A 132 -4.50 -9.59 -23.26
CA ASN A 132 -4.46 -8.79 -24.47
C ASN A 132 -4.54 -7.27 -24.20
N ASP A 133 -4.44 -6.84 -22.94
CA ASP A 133 -4.54 -5.42 -22.59
C ASP A 133 -3.47 -4.58 -23.35
N PRO A 134 -3.87 -3.50 -24.05
CA PRO A 134 -2.92 -2.61 -24.74
C PRO A 134 -1.81 -2.06 -23.85
N ALA A 135 -2.02 -1.98 -22.53
CA ALA A 135 -1.03 -1.53 -21.55
C ALA A 135 0.24 -2.38 -21.55
N PHE A 136 0.17 -3.67 -21.94
CA PHE A 136 1.37 -4.51 -22.07
C PHE A 136 2.29 -4.08 -23.21
N LYS A 137 1.73 -3.43 -24.25
CA LYS A 137 2.50 -2.91 -25.39
C LYS A 137 3.00 -1.48 -25.17
N ASN A 138 2.32 -0.72 -24.33
CA ASN A 138 2.65 0.68 -24.03
C ASN A 138 2.53 0.97 -22.52
N PRO A 139 3.56 0.65 -21.71
CA PRO A 139 3.53 0.90 -20.28
C PRO A 139 3.58 2.41 -19.99
N THR A 140 2.55 2.92 -19.33
CA THR A 140 2.43 4.36 -18.99
C THR A 140 2.58 4.65 -17.51
N LYS A 141 2.52 3.63 -16.65
CA LYS A 141 2.55 3.80 -15.19
C LYS A 141 3.99 3.89 -14.67
N PRO A 142 4.40 5.01 -14.06
CA PRO A 142 5.71 5.11 -13.44
C PRO A 142 5.77 4.28 -12.15
N VAL A 143 6.93 3.68 -11.89
CA VAL A 143 7.25 2.98 -10.65
C VAL A 143 8.65 3.40 -10.18
N GLY A 144 8.82 3.59 -8.88
CA GLY A 144 10.11 3.98 -8.29
C GLY A 144 10.29 5.48 -8.08
N PRO A 145 11.51 5.90 -7.73
CA PRO A 145 11.83 7.28 -7.41
C PRO A 145 11.90 8.14 -8.68
N PHE A 146 11.85 9.45 -8.47
CA PHE A 146 12.11 10.41 -9.54
C PHE A 146 13.62 10.49 -9.84
N TYR A 147 13.94 10.61 -11.12
CA TYR A 147 15.30 10.80 -11.61
C TYR A 147 15.40 12.14 -12.32
N THR A 148 16.57 12.78 -12.26
CA THR A 148 16.85 13.92 -13.15
C THR A 148 16.94 13.43 -14.59
N LYS A 149 16.75 14.35 -15.55
CA LYS A 149 16.80 14.02 -16.98
C LYS A 149 18.13 13.37 -17.38
N GLU A 150 19.23 13.88 -16.84
CA GLU A 150 20.57 13.37 -17.11
C GLU A 150 20.73 11.94 -16.58
N HIS A 151 20.27 11.69 -15.34
CA HIS A 151 20.34 10.37 -14.73
C HIS A 151 19.43 9.38 -15.45
N ALA A 152 18.22 9.80 -15.86
CA ALA A 152 17.32 8.96 -16.62
C ALA A 152 17.93 8.52 -17.96
N GLN A 153 18.64 9.40 -18.66
CA GLN A 153 19.36 9.06 -19.90
C GLN A 153 20.50 8.06 -19.69
N ILE A 154 21.18 8.11 -18.54
CA ILE A 154 22.22 7.13 -18.18
C ILE A 154 21.57 5.77 -17.96
N LEU A 155 20.50 5.70 -17.15
CA LEU A 155 19.76 4.47 -16.86
C LEU A 155 19.14 3.84 -18.11
N GLN A 156 18.63 4.65 -19.04
CA GLN A 156 18.15 4.17 -20.35
C GLN A 156 19.25 3.47 -21.14
N LYS A 157 20.49 3.99 -21.12
CA LYS A 157 21.62 3.41 -21.86
C LYS A 157 22.16 2.14 -21.19
N GLU A 158 22.35 2.20 -19.87
CA GLU A 158 23.03 1.14 -19.12
C GLU A 158 22.09 -0.02 -18.78
N LYS A 159 20.86 0.28 -18.37
CA LYS A 159 19.88 -0.69 -17.87
C LYS A 159 18.76 -1.00 -18.87
N LYS A 160 18.69 -0.28 -20.00
CA LYS A 160 17.63 -0.41 -21.02
C LYS A 160 16.22 -0.18 -20.47
N TRP A 161 16.10 0.60 -19.40
CA TRP A 161 14.81 0.93 -18.79
C TRP A 161 13.99 1.87 -19.66
N SER A 162 12.68 1.67 -19.68
CA SER A 162 11.74 2.63 -20.26
C SER A 162 11.47 3.74 -19.23
N MET A 163 11.93 4.95 -19.52
CA MET A 163 11.70 6.13 -18.67
C MET A 163 10.62 7.00 -19.29
N VAL A 164 9.72 7.52 -18.45
CA VAL A 164 8.62 8.41 -18.85
C VAL A 164 8.79 9.74 -18.11
N GLU A 165 8.62 10.88 -18.80
CA GLU A 165 8.60 12.19 -18.14
C GLU A 165 7.33 12.31 -17.29
N ASP A 166 7.47 12.77 -16.05
CA ASP A 166 6.32 13.08 -15.20
C ASP A 166 5.62 14.33 -15.72
N SER A 167 4.29 14.29 -15.82
CA SER A 167 3.44 15.34 -16.42
C SER A 167 3.05 16.42 -15.44
#